data_AF-Q2JSS1-F1
#
_entry.id   AF-Q2JSS1-F1
#
_cell.length_a   1.000
_cell.length_b   1.000
_cell.length_c   1.000
_cell.angle_alpha   90.00
_cell.angle_beta   90.00
_cell.angle_gamma   90.00
#
_symmetry.space_group_name_H-M   'P 1'
#
loop_
_entity.id
_entity.type
_entity.pdbx_description
1 polymer ?
#
loop_
_entity_poly.entity_id
_entity_poly.type
_entity_poly.pdbx_seq_one_letter_code
_entity_poly.pdbx_strand_id
1 'polypeptide(L)'
;MSARMAAASGDLSWEERYNIHVPQLDEVLAEIQQLDPASYEAYAAKTTAANIKLVEWEVQAFDLIRAGEQERAFNLLHSPEYEEQKRIYAEGINQTLEAIRSNIQASVQLYEQDLLQALIFSGISFPILLLSWGIILILVRNFVRERNATYERQVSDTRLAQRFADIARIRQEQELIDPLTDLLGEMRQRFDAERVAFYRLTAPEEAQVIAESHDSRLPDTLGTLLRRIPAPIQQALHGGQVYAFGPVPRPDLGADYLQRLATAQLKAEMIAPVVRGDELYGFLAIGRAQSQSWCKLPGSDR
;
A
#
# COMPACT_ATOMS: atom_id res chain seq x y z
N MET A 1 49.94 50.26 39.63
CA MET A 1 50.07 50.05 41.10
C MET A 1 51.50 49.69 41.50
N SER A 2 52.19 48.81 40.75
CA SER A 2 53.58 48.43 41.03
C SER A 2 54.54 49.62 41.12
N ALA A 3 54.48 50.58 40.18
CA ALA A 3 55.32 51.78 40.20
C ALA A 3 55.15 52.63 41.48
N ARG A 4 53.91 52.78 41.98
CA ARG A 4 53.65 53.48 43.25
C ARG A 4 54.21 52.75 44.46
N MET A 5 54.10 51.43 44.48
CA MET A 5 54.67 50.61 45.56
C MET A 5 56.20 50.70 45.55
N ALA A 6 56.82 50.70 44.37
CA ALA A 6 58.25 50.93 44.21
C ALA A 6 58.65 52.33 44.73
N ALA A 7 57.91 53.38 44.38
CA ALA A 7 58.21 54.73 44.85
C ALA A 7 58.01 54.92 46.37
N ALA A 8 57.04 54.23 46.97
CA ALA A 8 56.79 54.30 48.40
C ALA A 8 57.79 53.45 49.23
N SER A 9 58.21 52.29 48.71
CA SER A 9 59.07 51.35 49.44
C SER A 9 60.55 51.42 49.09
N GLY A 10 60.91 51.98 47.93
CA GLY A 10 62.26 51.94 47.37
C GLY A 10 62.66 50.56 46.83
N ASP A 11 61.77 49.57 46.88
CA ASP A 11 62.05 48.20 46.45
C ASP A 11 61.81 48.03 44.94
N LEU A 12 62.87 47.67 44.21
CA LEU A 12 62.84 47.43 42.77
C LEU A 12 62.22 46.08 42.38
N SER A 13 61.93 45.18 43.32
CA SER A 13 61.17 43.94 43.05
C SER A 13 59.79 44.25 42.43
N TRP A 14 59.22 45.41 42.75
CA TRP A 14 57.98 45.90 42.14
C TRP A 14 58.12 46.25 40.66
N GLU A 15 59.32 46.64 40.21
CA GLU A 15 59.61 46.85 38.78
C GLU A 15 59.63 45.53 38.02
N GLU A 16 60.23 44.48 38.59
CA GLU A 16 60.20 43.14 38.00
C GLU A 16 58.75 42.66 37.82
N ARG A 17 57.91 42.85 38.84
CA ARG A 17 56.48 42.54 38.74
C ARG A 17 55.80 43.37 37.65
N TYR A 18 56.11 44.65 37.53
CA TYR A 18 55.56 45.50 36.47
C TYR A 18 55.88 44.93 35.08
N ASN A 19 57.16 44.63 34.83
CA ASN A 19 57.65 44.11 33.55
C ASN A 19 57.07 42.74 33.17
N ILE A 20 56.61 41.94 34.15
CA ILE A 20 55.90 40.67 33.89
C ILE A 20 54.47 40.90 33.37
N HIS A 21 53.78 41.96 33.82
CA HIS A 21 52.34 42.14 33.53
C HIS A 21 52.08 42.99 32.29
N VAL A 22 52.98 43.92 31.92
CA VAL A 22 52.80 44.73 30.71
C VAL A 22 52.64 43.87 29.45
N PRO A 23 53.48 42.85 29.19
CA PRO A 23 53.32 41.98 28.02
C PRO A 23 51.98 41.22 27.99
N GLN A 24 51.44 40.83 29.15
CA GLN A 24 50.15 40.14 29.22
C GLN A 24 48.99 41.05 28.82
N LEU A 25 49.06 42.34 29.19
CA LEU A 25 48.07 43.33 28.77
C LEU A 25 48.13 43.54 27.25
N ASP A 26 49.33 43.65 26.69
CA ASP A 26 49.53 43.79 25.24
C ASP A 26 48.98 42.59 24.46
N GLU A 27 49.17 41.37 24.98
CA GLU A 27 48.63 40.14 24.40
C GLU A 27 47.09 40.14 24.38
N VAL A 28 46.44 40.48 25.50
CA VAL A 28 44.98 40.59 25.58
C VAL A 28 44.44 41.66 24.64
N LEU A 29 45.13 42.81 24.54
CA LEU A 29 44.74 43.88 23.62
C LEU A 29 44.86 43.46 22.15
N ALA A 30 45.91 42.70 21.81
CA ALA A 30 46.07 42.13 20.48
C ALA A 30 44.99 41.10 20.15
N GLU A 31 44.56 40.28 21.12
CA GLU A 31 43.45 39.34 20.97
C GLU A 31 42.13 40.08 20.71
N ILE A 32 41.84 41.12 21.51
CA ILE A 32 40.63 41.95 21.33
C ILE A 32 40.62 42.60 19.94
N GLN A 33 41.75 43.10 19.46
CA GLN A 33 41.87 43.68 18.12
C GLN A 33 41.52 42.68 17.01
N GLN A 34 41.86 41.39 17.19
CA GLN A 34 41.52 40.35 16.22
C GLN A 34 40.06 39.93 16.28
N LEU A 35 39.49 39.84 17.49
CA LEU A 35 38.11 39.40 17.72
C LEU A 35 37.08 40.48 17.33
N ASP A 36 37.34 41.72 17.72
CA ASP A 36 36.46 42.86 17.46
C ASP A 36 37.28 44.14 17.22
N PRO A 37 37.71 44.37 15.97
CA PRO A 37 38.47 45.56 15.60
C PRO A 37 37.75 46.86 15.95
N ALA A 38 36.41 46.90 15.86
CA ALA A 38 35.64 48.11 16.12
C ALA A 38 35.65 48.48 17.61
N SER A 39 35.46 47.49 18.49
CA SER A 39 35.56 47.70 19.94
C SER A 39 36.98 48.05 20.39
N TYR A 40 38.00 47.47 19.75
CA TYR A 40 39.40 47.84 19.99
C TYR A 40 39.68 49.30 19.62
N GLU A 41 39.26 49.75 18.43
CA GLU A 41 39.44 51.15 18.00
C GLU A 41 38.74 52.13 18.95
N ALA A 42 37.54 51.78 19.42
CA ALA A 42 36.82 52.57 20.42
C ALA A 42 37.54 52.63 21.78
N TYR A 43 38.20 51.54 22.19
CA TYR A 43 39.04 51.49 23.38
C TYR A 43 40.32 52.33 23.22
N ALA A 44 41.03 52.15 22.09
CA ALA A 44 42.27 52.85 21.81
C ALA A 44 42.05 54.37 21.75
N ALA A 45 40.98 54.80 21.06
CA ALA A 45 40.62 56.22 20.95
C ALA A 45 40.42 56.90 22.32
N LYS A 46 39.97 56.17 23.35
CA LYS A 46 39.70 56.70 24.69
C LYS A 46 40.88 56.56 25.66
N THR A 47 41.75 55.57 25.47
CA THR A 47 42.71 55.17 26.51
C THR A 47 44.17 55.37 26.10
N THR A 48 44.52 55.32 24.81
CA THR A 48 45.91 55.29 24.35
C THR A 48 46.72 56.52 24.80
N ALA A 49 46.17 57.73 24.66
CA ALA A 49 46.88 58.96 25.02
C ALA A 49 47.18 59.04 26.53
N ALA A 50 46.22 58.63 27.37
CA ALA A 50 46.40 58.60 28.83
C ALA A 50 47.35 57.48 29.25
N ASN A 51 47.25 56.30 28.62
CA ASN A 51 48.11 55.16 28.90
C ASN A 51 49.58 55.47 28.59
N ILE A 52 49.88 56.10 27.45
CA ILE A 52 51.24 56.50 27.08
C ILE A 52 51.86 57.40 28.16
N LYS A 53 51.12 58.41 28.63
CA LYS A 53 51.61 59.32 29.69
C LYS A 53 51.81 58.61 31.02
N LEU A 54 50.89 57.72 31.39
CA LEU A 54 51.00 56.94 32.63
C LEU A 54 52.26 56.06 32.59
N VAL A 55 52.49 55.33 31.50
CA VAL A 55 53.67 54.48 31.32
C VAL A 55 54.95 55.31 31.36
N GLU A 56 54.99 56.46 30.68
CA GLU A 56 56.15 57.37 30.70
C GLU A 56 56.52 57.80 32.13
N TRP A 57 55.53 58.22 32.93
CA TRP A 57 55.74 58.59 34.32
C TRP A 57 56.10 57.40 35.22
N GLU A 58 55.52 56.22 34.98
CA GLU A 58 55.86 54.99 35.71
C GLU A 58 57.32 54.58 35.46
N VAL A 59 57.79 54.64 34.21
CA VAL A 59 59.20 54.38 33.85
C VAL A 59 60.14 55.43 34.45
N GLN A 60 59.81 56.72 34.33
CA GLN A 60 60.59 57.79 34.93
C GLN A 60 60.70 57.64 36.45
N ALA A 61 59.65 57.18 37.11
CA ALA A 61 59.68 56.91 38.54
C ALA A 61 60.64 55.76 38.90
N PHE A 62 60.68 54.68 38.11
CA PHE A 62 61.67 53.61 38.29
C PHE A 62 63.11 54.10 38.12
N ASP A 63 63.38 54.95 37.14
CA ASP A 63 64.69 55.54 36.94
C ASP A 63 65.12 56.45 38.10
N LEU A 64 64.19 57.25 38.63
CA LEU A 64 64.44 58.07 39.83
C LEU A 64 64.74 57.22 41.06
N ILE A 65 64.06 56.07 41.23
CA ILE A 65 64.35 55.13 42.34
C ILE A 65 65.76 54.54 42.19
N ARG A 66 66.18 54.15 40.98
CA ARG A 66 67.54 53.65 40.71
C ARG A 66 68.63 54.71 40.99
N ALA A 67 68.31 55.97 40.76
CA ALA A 67 69.19 57.11 41.06
C ALA A 67 69.21 57.48 42.56
N GLY A 68 68.41 56.82 43.41
CA GLY A 68 68.29 57.15 44.83
C GLY A 68 67.38 58.35 45.14
N GLU A 69 66.69 58.90 44.15
CA GLU A 69 65.78 60.05 44.27
C GLU A 69 64.34 59.62 44.57
N GLN A 70 64.15 58.79 45.60
CA GLN A 70 62.86 58.18 45.93
C GLN A 70 61.75 59.21 46.21
N GLU A 71 62.06 60.32 46.87
CA GLU A 71 61.07 61.38 47.18
C GLU A 71 60.51 62.03 45.90
N ARG A 72 61.33 62.24 44.87
CA ARG A 72 60.88 62.74 43.57
C ARG A 72 60.02 61.71 42.84
N ALA A 73 60.40 60.43 42.87
CA ALA A 73 59.58 59.36 42.30
C ALA A 73 58.19 59.28 42.96
N PHE A 74 58.15 59.43 44.29
CA PHE A 74 56.90 59.45 45.04
C PHE A 74 56.02 60.64 44.65
N ASN A 75 56.59 61.85 44.59
CA ASN A 75 55.85 63.06 44.21
C ASN A 75 55.37 63.01 42.75
N LEU A 76 56.15 62.43 41.83
CA LEU A 76 55.77 62.25 40.43
C LEU A 76 54.49 61.40 40.29
N LEU A 77 54.47 60.22 40.94
CA LEU A 77 53.35 59.27 40.84
C LEU A 77 52.12 59.63 41.68
N HIS A 78 52.23 60.63 42.55
CA HIS A 78 51.14 61.20 43.35
C HIS A 78 50.76 62.63 42.91
N SER A 79 51.26 63.06 41.75
CA SER A 79 50.91 64.35 41.17
C SER A 79 49.43 64.39 40.73
N PRO A 80 48.78 65.57 40.79
CA PRO A 80 47.42 65.75 40.26
C PRO A 80 47.30 65.33 38.79
N GLU A 81 48.33 65.59 37.98
CA GLU A 81 48.38 65.26 36.56
C GLU A 81 48.37 63.74 36.34
N TYR A 82 49.11 62.98 37.15
CA TYR A 82 49.11 61.53 37.10
C TYR A 82 47.74 60.94 37.49
N GLU A 83 47.12 61.45 38.55
CA GLU A 83 45.80 60.97 38.98
C GLU A 83 44.72 61.26 37.92
N GLU A 84 44.79 62.41 37.25
CA GLU A 84 43.86 62.74 36.18
C GLU A 84 44.00 61.80 34.99
N GLN A 85 45.23 61.47 34.56
CA GLN A 85 45.41 60.48 33.48
C GLN A 85 44.91 59.09 33.87
N LYS A 86 45.12 58.67 35.13
CA LYS A 86 44.54 57.41 35.62
C LYS A 86 43.02 57.41 35.60
N ARG A 87 42.40 58.54 35.94
CA ARG A 87 40.94 58.70 35.90
C ARG A 87 40.42 58.56 34.47
N ILE A 88 41.03 59.26 33.51
CA ILE A 88 40.69 59.18 32.08
C ILE A 88 40.84 57.75 31.57
N TYR A 89 41.96 57.08 31.87
CA TYR A 89 42.21 55.71 31.46
C TYR A 89 41.16 54.73 32.02
N ALA A 90 40.86 54.81 33.32
CA ALA A 90 39.85 53.96 33.96
C ALA A 90 38.43 54.23 33.43
N GLU A 91 38.09 55.49 33.20
CA GLU A 91 36.80 55.87 32.62
C GLU A 91 36.66 55.36 31.18
N GLY A 92 37.71 55.48 30.37
CA GLY A 92 37.76 54.93 29.01
C GLY A 92 37.48 53.43 28.96
N ILE A 93 38.14 52.66 29.84
CA ILE A 93 37.90 51.21 29.99
C ILE A 93 36.43 50.93 30.32
N ASN A 94 35.90 51.57 31.36
CA ASN A 94 34.54 51.29 31.83
C ASN A 94 33.49 51.61 30.75
N GLN A 95 33.64 52.75 30.05
CA GLN A 95 32.74 53.11 28.96
C GLN A 95 32.81 52.10 27.80
N THR A 96 33.98 51.57 27.46
CA THR A 96 34.09 50.53 26.43
C THR A 96 33.48 49.20 26.84
N LEU A 97 33.65 48.79 28.10
CA LEU A 97 33.03 47.58 28.64
C LEU A 97 31.50 47.68 28.64
N GLU A 98 30.95 48.83 28.99
CA GLU A 98 29.51 49.08 28.95
C GLU A 98 28.95 49.04 27.52
N ALA A 99 29.65 49.63 26.55
CA ALA A 99 29.27 49.59 25.15
C ALA A 99 29.23 48.15 24.61
N ILE A 100 30.27 47.34 24.90
CA ILE A 100 30.32 45.92 24.51
C ILE A 100 29.15 45.15 25.14
N ARG A 101 28.94 45.32 26.45
CA ARG A 101 27.83 44.64 27.16
C ARG A 101 26.47 45.00 26.57
N SER A 102 26.25 46.28 26.27
CA SER A 102 25.00 46.76 25.66
C SER A 102 24.78 46.16 24.27
N ASN A 103 25.82 46.12 23.43
CA ASN A 103 25.73 45.53 22.10
C ASN A 103 25.46 44.02 22.14
N ILE A 104 26.10 43.29 23.06
CA ILE A 104 25.85 41.87 23.28
C ILE A 104 24.40 41.66 23.72
N GLN A 105 23.91 42.43 24.71
CA GLN A 105 22.54 42.32 25.19
C GLN A 105 21.50 42.62 24.10
N ALA A 106 21.72 43.66 23.30
CA ALA A 106 20.84 43.99 22.18
C ALA A 106 20.79 42.86 21.14
N SER A 107 21.95 42.25 20.84
CA SER A 107 22.03 41.12 19.92
C SER A 107 21.28 39.90 20.46
N VAL A 108 21.45 39.58 21.75
CA VAL A 108 20.74 38.48 22.41
C VAL A 108 19.23 38.69 22.37
N GLN A 109 18.74 39.91 22.61
CA GLN A 109 17.32 40.23 22.57
C GLN A 109 16.69 40.04 21.18
N LEU A 110 17.42 40.37 20.11
CA LEU A 110 16.96 40.11 18.74
C LEU A 110 16.77 38.61 18.50
N TYR A 111 17.74 37.78 18.91
CA TYR A 111 17.62 36.32 18.81
C TYR A 111 16.45 35.77 19.64
N GLU A 112 16.23 36.28 20.85
CA GLU A 112 15.09 35.89 21.68
C GLU A 112 13.75 36.23 21.02
N GLN A 113 13.62 37.42 20.43
CA GLN A 113 12.41 37.83 19.72
C GLN A 113 12.15 36.98 18.48
N ASP A 114 13.18 36.73 17.66
CA ASP A 114 13.07 35.89 16.47
C ASP A 114 12.66 34.45 16.82
N LEU A 115 13.26 33.89 17.88
CA LEU A 115 12.92 32.55 18.36
C LEU A 115 11.46 32.48 18.82
N LEU A 116 11.01 33.45 19.61
CA LEU A 116 9.63 33.50 20.08
C LEU A 116 8.64 33.65 18.93
N GLN A 117 8.91 34.50 17.94
CA GLN A 117 8.07 34.62 16.76
C GLN A 117 8.01 33.31 15.97
N ALA A 118 9.16 32.65 15.75
CA ALA A 118 9.21 31.36 15.07
C ALA A 118 8.41 30.29 15.81
N LEU A 119 8.47 30.25 17.15
CA LEU A 119 7.68 29.34 17.97
C LEU A 119 6.17 29.61 17.84
N ILE A 120 5.75 30.88 17.82
CA ILE A 120 4.34 31.25 17.60
C ILE A 120 3.87 30.82 16.22
N PHE A 121 4.63 31.11 15.15
CA PHE A 121 4.29 30.68 13.80
C PHE A 121 4.21 29.15 13.67
N SER A 122 5.17 28.44 14.26
CA SER A 122 5.15 26.97 14.31
C SER A 122 3.93 26.44 15.08
N GLY A 123 3.65 27.02 16.24
CA GLY A 123 2.51 26.67 17.08
C GLY A 123 1.14 26.90 16.44
N ILE A 124 1.02 27.89 15.55
CA ILE A 124 -0.22 28.17 14.79
C ILE A 124 -0.31 27.31 13.52
N SER A 125 0.79 27.16 12.78
CA SER A 125 0.79 26.41 11.52
C SER A 125 0.55 24.92 11.71
N PHE A 126 1.13 24.32 12.76
CA PHE A 126 0.98 22.90 13.06
C PHE A 126 -0.49 22.44 13.22
N PRO A 127 -1.33 23.06 14.06
CA PRO A 127 -2.74 22.67 14.17
C PRO A 127 -3.53 22.93 12.88
N ILE A 128 -3.22 23.98 12.11
CA ILE A 128 -3.86 24.23 10.81
C ILE A 128 -3.57 23.08 9.83
N LEU A 129 -2.32 22.60 9.79
CA LEU A 129 -1.93 21.46 8.96
C LEU A 129 -2.64 20.18 9.41
N LEU A 130 -2.73 19.92 10.71
CA LEU A 130 -3.46 18.75 11.24
C LEU A 130 -4.96 18.81 10.90
N LEU A 131 -5.59 19.98 11.04
CA LEU A 131 -7.00 20.17 10.67
C LEU A 131 -7.20 19.97 9.16
N SER A 132 -6.34 20.56 8.34
CA SER A 132 -6.38 20.42 6.88
C SER A 132 -6.23 18.95 6.46
N TRP A 133 -5.27 18.23 7.05
CA TRP A 133 -5.08 16.80 6.83
C TRP A 133 -6.30 15.98 7.25
N GLY A 134 -6.89 16.27 8.41
CA GLY A 134 -8.11 15.62 8.89
C GLY A 134 -9.29 15.82 7.94
N ILE A 135 -9.48 17.04 7.43
CA ILE A 135 -10.52 17.35 6.42
C ILE A 135 -10.28 16.54 5.14
N ILE A 136 -9.05 16.50 4.64
CA ILE A 136 -8.70 15.71 3.44
C ILE A 136 -9.03 14.23 3.66
N LEU A 137 -8.66 13.65 4.81
CA LEU A 137 -8.99 12.27 5.13
C LEU A 137 -10.50 12.02 5.17
N ILE A 138 -11.28 12.94 5.74
CA ILE A 138 -12.75 12.83 5.76
C ILE A 138 -13.31 12.87 4.33
N LEU A 139 -12.85 13.82 3.51
CA LEU A 139 -13.28 13.96 2.12
C LEU A 139 -12.95 12.71 1.29
N VAL A 140 -11.72 12.21 1.38
CA VAL A 140 -11.29 10.99 0.66
C VAL A 140 -12.08 9.78 1.13
N ARG A 141 -12.28 9.60 2.44
CA ARG A 141 -13.07 8.48 2.97
C ARG A 141 -14.51 8.53 2.49
N ASN A 142 -15.13 9.71 2.47
CA ASN A 142 -16.50 9.86 1.98
C ASN A 142 -16.58 9.59 0.47
N PHE A 143 -15.64 10.13 -0.31
CA PHE A 143 -15.55 9.90 -1.75
C PHE A 143 -15.38 8.40 -2.10
N VAL A 144 -14.48 7.70 -1.40
CA VAL A 144 -14.25 6.26 -1.59
C VAL A 144 -15.50 5.45 -1.20
N ARG A 145 -16.18 5.81 -0.09
CA ARG A 145 -17.41 5.13 0.32
C ARG A 145 -18.52 5.23 -0.72
N GLU A 146 -18.73 6.43 -1.27
CA GLU A 146 -19.78 6.66 -2.27
C GLU A 146 -19.50 5.90 -3.56
N ARG A 147 -18.23 5.89 -4.01
CA ARG A 147 -17.79 5.09 -5.16
C ARG A 147 -17.99 3.59 -4.91
N ASN A 148 -17.53 3.08 -3.78
CA ASN A 148 -17.62 1.64 -3.46
C ASN A 148 -19.08 1.17 -3.39
N ALA A 149 -19.99 1.95 -2.79
CA ALA A 149 -21.41 1.62 -2.73
C ALA A 149 -22.04 1.50 -4.13
N THR A 150 -21.59 2.32 -5.08
CA THR A 150 -22.06 2.27 -6.48
C THR A 150 -21.53 1.03 -7.21
N TYR A 151 -20.26 0.70 -7.02
CA TYR A 151 -19.65 -0.51 -7.58
C TYR A 151 -20.30 -1.79 -7.06
N GLU A 152 -20.57 -1.86 -5.75
CA GLU A 152 -21.25 -3.02 -5.14
C GLU A 152 -22.65 -3.24 -5.73
N ARG A 153 -23.42 -2.16 -5.94
CA ARG A 153 -24.73 -2.24 -6.61
C ARG A 153 -24.62 -2.77 -8.04
N GLN A 154 -23.70 -2.24 -8.84
CA GLN A 154 -23.50 -2.71 -10.22
C GLN A 154 -23.10 -4.19 -10.29
N VAL A 155 -22.20 -4.63 -9.41
CA VAL A 155 -21.78 -6.03 -9.34
C VAL A 155 -22.96 -6.92 -8.91
N SER A 156 -23.77 -6.48 -7.96
CA SER A 156 -24.97 -7.21 -7.52
C SER A 156 -26.01 -7.34 -8.63
N ASP A 157 -26.30 -6.25 -9.36
CA ASP A 157 -27.27 -6.24 -10.46
C ASP A 157 -26.80 -7.13 -11.61
N THR A 158 -25.50 -7.09 -11.94
CA THR A 158 -24.91 -7.96 -12.97
C THR A 158 -25.01 -9.44 -12.58
N ARG A 159 -24.73 -9.77 -11.31
CA ARG A 159 -24.86 -11.13 -10.79
C ARG A 159 -26.32 -11.60 -10.85
N LEU A 160 -27.27 -10.74 -10.48
CA LEU A 160 -28.69 -11.05 -10.54
C LEU A 160 -29.13 -11.32 -11.99
N ALA A 161 -28.72 -10.47 -12.93
CA ALA A 161 -28.99 -10.66 -14.36
C ALA A 161 -28.43 -11.98 -14.89
N GLN A 162 -27.20 -12.36 -14.50
CA GLN A 162 -26.59 -13.64 -14.85
C GLN A 162 -27.40 -14.83 -14.30
N ARG A 163 -27.84 -14.75 -13.04
CA ARG A 163 -28.68 -15.80 -12.43
C ARG A 163 -30.01 -15.96 -13.16
N PHE A 164 -30.65 -14.87 -13.55
CA PHE A 164 -31.87 -14.93 -14.35
C PHE A 164 -31.63 -15.52 -15.74
N ALA A 165 -30.50 -15.20 -16.39
CA ALA A 165 -30.12 -15.81 -17.66
C ALA A 165 -29.88 -17.33 -17.53
N ASP A 166 -29.22 -17.78 -16.45
CA ASP A 166 -29.03 -19.21 -16.17
C ASP A 166 -30.36 -19.93 -15.96
N ILE A 167 -31.29 -19.34 -15.18
CA ILE A 167 -32.63 -19.91 -14.95
C ILE A 167 -33.40 -20.00 -16.27
N ALA A 168 -33.35 -18.96 -17.10
CA ALA A 168 -34.01 -18.95 -18.41
C ALA A 168 -33.48 -20.06 -19.32
N ARG A 169 -32.14 -20.27 -19.35
CA ARG A 169 -31.51 -21.36 -20.10
C ARG A 169 -31.97 -22.73 -19.61
N ILE A 170 -32.01 -22.95 -18.29
CA ILE A 170 -32.46 -24.21 -17.68
C ILE A 170 -33.93 -24.50 -18.02
N ARG A 171 -34.80 -23.49 -17.93
CA ARG A 171 -36.22 -23.65 -18.29
C ARG A 171 -36.41 -24.02 -19.76
N GLN A 172 -35.66 -23.40 -20.66
CA GLN A 172 -35.75 -23.70 -22.09
C GLN A 172 -35.34 -25.15 -22.40
N GLU A 173 -34.36 -25.70 -21.68
CA GLU A 173 -33.99 -27.13 -21.80
C GLU A 173 -35.06 -28.07 -21.22
N GLN A 174 -35.76 -27.65 -20.15
CA GLN A 174 -36.84 -28.44 -19.54
C GLN A 174 -38.15 -28.40 -20.34
N GLU A 175 -38.51 -27.26 -20.96
CA GLU A 175 -39.70 -27.14 -21.82
C GLU A 175 -39.64 -28.02 -23.08
N LEU A 176 -38.46 -28.53 -23.45
CA LEU A 176 -38.32 -29.46 -24.57
C LEU A 176 -38.63 -30.92 -24.19
N ILE A 177 -38.66 -31.25 -22.89
CA ILE A 177 -38.87 -32.62 -22.39
C ILE A 177 -40.34 -33.01 -22.51
N ASP A 178 -41.28 -32.10 -22.23
CA ASP A 178 -42.71 -32.40 -22.28
C ASP A 178 -43.20 -32.72 -23.71
N PRO A 179 -42.92 -31.90 -24.75
CA PRO A 179 -43.28 -32.23 -26.13
C PRO A 179 -42.57 -33.50 -26.65
N LEU A 180 -41.33 -33.73 -26.22
CA LEU A 180 -40.60 -34.94 -26.58
C LEU A 180 -41.29 -36.17 -25.95
N THR A 181 -41.67 -36.11 -24.68
CA THR A 181 -42.35 -37.20 -23.97
C THR A 181 -43.71 -37.51 -24.60
N ASP A 182 -44.47 -36.48 -24.99
CA ASP A 182 -45.73 -36.62 -25.74
C ASP A 182 -45.51 -37.35 -27.07
N LEU A 183 -44.49 -36.94 -27.85
CA LEU A 183 -44.11 -37.60 -29.11
C LEU A 183 -43.69 -39.06 -28.88
N LEU A 184 -42.93 -39.36 -27.81
CA LEU A 184 -42.60 -40.75 -27.46
C LEU A 184 -43.85 -41.56 -27.10
N GLY A 185 -44.84 -40.94 -26.47
CA GLY A 185 -46.15 -41.53 -26.20
C GLY A 185 -46.92 -41.90 -27.48
N GLU A 186 -46.97 -40.99 -28.45
CA GLU A 186 -47.56 -41.26 -29.77
C GLU A 186 -46.83 -42.39 -30.50
N MET A 187 -45.49 -42.40 -30.46
CA MET A 187 -44.69 -43.47 -31.05
C MET A 187 -44.97 -44.82 -30.37
N ARG A 188 -45.05 -44.85 -29.03
CA ARG A 188 -45.36 -46.07 -28.29
C ARG A 188 -46.69 -46.67 -28.72
N GLN A 189 -47.73 -45.83 -28.88
CA GLN A 189 -49.04 -46.25 -29.36
C GLN A 189 -48.98 -46.74 -30.81
N ARG A 190 -48.28 -46.02 -31.70
CA ARG A 190 -48.18 -46.35 -33.12
C ARG A 190 -47.45 -47.66 -33.38
N PHE A 191 -46.40 -47.94 -32.62
CA PHE A 191 -45.57 -49.14 -32.76
C PHE A 191 -46.04 -50.31 -31.89
N ASP A 192 -47.15 -50.17 -31.15
CA ASP A 192 -47.65 -51.17 -30.19
C ASP A 192 -46.53 -51.67 -29.26
N ALA A 193 -45.73 -50.70 -28.79
CA ALA A 193 -44.57 -50.93 -27.95
C ALA A 193 -44.93 -50.75 -26.47
N GLU A 194 -44.17 -51.41 -25.59
CA GLU A 194 -44.37 -51.28 -24.15
C GLU A 194 -43.45 -50.22 -23.55
N ARG A 195 -42.35 -49.87 -24.24
CA ARG A 195 -41.49 -48.73 -23.91
C ARG A 195 -40.98 -48.05 -25.18
N VAL A 196 -40.91 -46.74 -25.16
CA VAL A 196 -40.14 -45.93 -26.10
C VAL A 196 -39.32 -44.95 -25.30
N ALA A 197 -38.00 -44.95 -25.48
CA ALA A 197 -37.08 -44.08 -24.77
C ALA A 197 -36.16 -43.35 -25.74
N PHE A 198 -35.88 -42.08 -25.46
CA PHE A 198 -34.87 -41.32 -26.17
C PHE A 198 -33.58 -41.26 -25.36
N TYR A 199 -32.51 -41.79 -25.95
CA TYR A 199 -31.16 -41.76 -25.41
C TYR A 199 -30.37 -40.63 -26.05
N ARG A 200 -29.89 -39.69 -25.23
CA ARG A 200 -28.94 -38.66 -25.67
C ARG A 200 -27.52 -39.16 -25.47
N LEU A 201 -26.67 -39.01 -26.49
CA LEU A 201 -25.25 -39.31 -26.33
C LEU A 201 -24.61 -38.32 -25.35
N THR A 202 -23.88 -38.84 -24.36
CA THR A 202 -23.06 -38.05 -23.44
C THR A 202 -21.57 -38.13 -23.82
N ALA A 203 -21.20 -39.18 -24.55
CA ALA A 203 -19.90 -39.39 -25.19
C ALA A 203 -20.08 -40.37 -26.38
N PRO A 204 -19.06 -40.62 -27.22
CA PRO A 204 -19.18 -41.48 -28.41
C PRO A 204 -19.71 -42.91 -28.16
N GLU A 205 -19.49 -43.44 -26.95
CA GLU A 205 -19.93 -44.79 -26.53
C GLU A 205 -20.89 -44.75 -25.34
N GLU A 206 -21.26 -43.57 -24.85
CA GLU A 206 -22.09 -43.39 -23.65
C GLU A 206 -23.38 -42.64 -23.96
N ALA A 207 -24.48 -43.07 -23.36
CA ALA A 207 -25.77 -42.43 -23.56
C ALA A 207 -26.61 -42.40 -22.28
N GLN A 208 -27.48 -41.41 -22.13
CA GLN A 208 -28.41 -41.29 -21.01
C GLN A 208 -29.86 -41.19 -21.51
N VAL A 209 -30.80 -41.84 -20.81
CA VAL A 209 -32.23 -41.66 -21.05
C VAL A 209 -32.65 -40.26 -20.61
N ILE A 210 -33.09 -39.41 -21.55
CA ILE A 210 -33.52 -38.04 -21.22
C ILE A 210 -35.04 -37.83 -21.35
N ALA A 211 -35.75 -38.77 -22.00
CA ALA A 211 -37.20 -38.82 -22.06
C ALA A 211 -37.64 -40.27 -22.30
N GLU A 212 -38.76 -40.68 -21.72
CA GLU A 212 -39.35 -42.01 -21.94
C GLU A 212 -40.87 -42.00 -21.85
N SER A 213 -41.50 -42.90 -22.59
CA SER A 213 -42.90 -43.29 -22.41
C SER A 213 -42.97 -44.80 -22.28
N HIS A 214 -43.65 -45.31 -21.26
CA HIS A 214 -43.73 -46.74 -21.02
C HIS A 214 -45.10 -47.16 -20.45
N ASP A 215 -45.38 -48.46 -20.53
CA ASP A 215 -46.49 -49.09 -19.81
C ASP A 215 -46.24 -49.01 -18.29
N SER A 216 -47.26 -48.66 -17.50
CA SER A 216 -47.14 -48.46 -16.04
C SER A 216 -46.66 -49.69 -15.27
N ARG A 217 -46.70 -50.87 -15.89
CA ARG A 217 -46.18 -52.13 -15.31
C ARG A 217 -44.66 -52.25 -15.39
N LEU A 218 -44.00 -51.49 -16.25
CA LEU A 218 -42.54 -51.49 -16.41
C LEU A 218 -41.87 -50.46 -15.48
N PRO A 219 -40.65 -50.72 -14.98
CA PRO A 219 -39.96 -49.82 -14.06
C PRO A 219 -39.35 -48.60 -14.77
N ASP A 220 -39.53 -47.39 -14.23
CA ASP A 220 -38.96 -46.14 -14.76
C ASP A 220 -37.43 -46.24 -14.97
N THR A 221 -36.94 -45.80 -16.13
CA THR A 221 -35.50 -45.74 -16.43
C THR A 221 -35.00 -44.34 -16.77
N LEU A 222 -35.80 -43.30 -16.56
CA LEU A 222 -35.40 -41.93 -16.83
C LEU A 222 -34.11 -41.58 -16.07
N GLY A 223 -33.15 -40.96 -16.76
CA GLY A 223 -31.84 -40.62 -16.21
C GLY A 223 -30.83 -41.77 -16.13
N THR A 224 -31.21 -43.00 -16.50
CA THR A 224 -30.28 -44.15 -16.51
C THR A 224 -29.16 -43.94 -17.53
N LEU A 225 -27.91 -44.14 -17.11
CA LEU A 225 -26.71 -44.04 -17.93
C LEU A 225 -26.33 -45.40 -18.53
N LEU A 226 -26.28 -45.49 -19.85
CA LEU A 226 -25.66 -46.56 -20.62
C LEU A 226 -24.18 -46.21 -20.84
N ARG A 227 -23.29 -46.84 -20.06
CA ARG A 227 -21.84 -46.58 -20.07
C ARG A 227 -21.10 -47.12 -21.29
N ARG A 228 -21.72 -48.04 -22.04
CA ARG A 228 -21.13 -48.61 -23.25
C ARG A 228 -22.22 -49.07 -24.19
N ILE A 229 -22.31 -48.46 -25.36
CA ILE A 229 -23.15 -48.94 -26.46
C ILE A 229 -22.49 -50.18 -27.08
N PRO A 230 -23.20 -51.30 -27.25
CA PRO A 230 -22.62 -52.50 -27.86
C PRO A 230 -22.16 -52.25 -29.31
N ALA A 231 -21.01 -52.80 -29.70
CA ALA A 231 -20.41 -52.55 -31.01
C ALA A 231 -21.36 -52.78 -32.21
N PRO A 232 -22.20 -53.84 -32.24
CA PRO A 232 -23.17 -54.03 -33.34
C PRO A 232 -24.20 -52.89 -33.45
N ILE A 233 -24.61 -52.32 -32.31
CA ILE A 233 -25.57 -51.21 -32.25
C ILE A 233 -24.86 -49.91 -32.65
N GLN A 234 -23.67 -49.67 -32.10
CA GLN A 234 -22.88 -48.47 -32.40
C GLN A 234 -22.58 -48.36 -33.91
N GLN A 235 -22.22 -49.48 -34.55
CA GLN A 235 -21.97 -49.51 -36.00
C GLN A 235 -23.23 -49.18 -36.81
N ALA A 236 -24.39 -49.72 -36.41
CA ALA A 236 -25.66 -49.39 -37.06
C ALA A 236 -26.03 -47.92 -36.90
N LEU A 237 -25.86 -47.36 -35.69
CA LEU A 237 -26.15 -45.95 -35.39
C LEU A 237 -25.28 -44.99 -36.22
N HIS A 238 -23.97 -45.22 -36.29
CA HIS A 238 -23.08 -44.40 -37.14
C HIS A 238 -23.35 -44.60 -38.63
N GLY A 239 -23.82 -45.78 -39.04
CA GLY A 239 -24.24 -46.06 -40.41
C GLY A 239 -25.62 -45.50 -40.78
N GLY A 240 -26.33 -44.84 -39.86
CA GLY A 240 -27.70 -44.36 -40.08
C GLY A 240 -28.74 -45.47 -40.17
N GLN A 241 -28.41 -46.69 -39.71
CA GLN A 241 -29.23 -47.89 -39.85
C GLN A 241 -30.00 -48.21 -38.56
N VAL A 242 -31.17 -48.82 -38.73
CA VAL A 242 -31.97 -49.33 -37.61
C VAL A 242 -31.42 -50.69 -37.17
N TYR A 243 -31.17 -50.84 -35.87
CA TYR A 243 -30.79 -52.11 -35.25
C TYR A 243 -31.97 -52.71 -34.49
N ALA A 244 -32.34 -53.96 -34.76
CA ALA A 244 -33.43 -54.64 -34.06
C ALA A 244 -33.03 -56.04 -33.61
N PHE A 245 -33.55 -56.46 -32.46
CA PHE A 245 -33.42 -57.82 -31.95
C PHE A 245 -34.64 -58.23 -31.11
N GLY A 246 -34.79 -59.53 -30.90
CA GLY A 246 -35.89 -60.14 -30.14
C GLY A 246 -36.31 -61.48 -30.74
N PRO A 247 -37.00 -62.36 -29.98
CA PRO A 247 -37.43 -62.19 -28.59
C PRO A 247 -36.37 -62.58 -27.54
N VAL A 248 -35.17 -62.97 -27.97
CA VAL A 248 -34.04 -63.28 -27.07
C VAL A 248 -32.90 -62.32 -27.39
N PRO A 249 -32.43 -61.52 -26.41
CA PRO A 249 -31.25 -60.69 -26.57
C PRO A 249 -30.03 -61.54 -26.96
N ARG A 250 -29.24 -61.06 -27.92
CA ARG A 250 -28.07 -61.79 -28.39
C ARG A 250 -26.93 -61.71 -27.35
N PRO A 251 -26.17 -62.79 -27.11
CA PRO A 251 -25.05 -62.78 -26.15
C PRO A 251 -23.93 -61.79 -26.49
N ASP A 252 -23.82 -61.36 -27.75
CA ASP A 252 -22.83 -60.40 -28.26
C ASP A 252 -23.10 -58.95 -27.84
N LEU A 253 -24.25 -58.67 -27.20
CA LEU A 253 -24.61 -57.34 -26.71
C LEU A 253 -23.86 -56.93 -25.43
N GLY A 254 -23.16 -57.85 -24.77
CA GLY A 254 -22.37 -57.56 -23.56
C GLY A 254 -23.20 -57.48 -22.27
N ALA A 255 -22.56 -57.79 -21.14
CA ALA A 255 -23.21 -57.97 -19.85
C ALA A 255 -23.95 -56.71 -19.35
N ASP A 256 -23.34 -55.52 -19.50
CA ASP A 256 -23.93 -54.25 -19.03
C ASP A 256 -25.23 -53.92 -19.76
N TYR A 257 -25.28 -54.19 -21.07
CA TYR A 257 -26.46 -53.94 -21.89
C TYR A 257 -27.56 -54.97 -21.64
N LEU A 258 -27.19 -56.25 -21.47
CA LEU A 258 -28.12 -57.31 -21.09
C LEU A 258 -28.73 -57.06 -19.71
N GLN A 259 -27.94 -56.57 -18.75
CA GLN A 259 -28.43 -56.18 -17.43
C GLN A 259 -29.42 -55.02 -17.53
N ARG A 260 -29.15 -54.00 -18.37
CA ARG A 260 -30.09 -52.91 -18.63
C ARG A 260 -31.43 -53.44 -19.18
N LEU A 261 -31.40 -54.34 -20.15
CA LEU A 261 -32.60 -54.96 -20.69
C LEU A 261 -33.38 -55.73 -19.63
N ALA A 262 -32.68 -56.47 -18.75
CA ALA A 262 -33.30 -57.18 -17.64
C ALA A 262 -33.95 -56.21 -16.63
N THR A 263 -33.27 -55.12 -16.27
CA THR A 263 -33.82 -54.07 -15.39
C THR A 263 -35.04 -53.40 -16.01
N ALA A 264 -35.01 -53.08 -17.31
CA ALA A 264 -36.16 -52.53 -18.04
C ALA A 264 -37.26 -53.57 -18.35
N GLN A 265 -37.02 -54.85 -18.01
CA GLN A 265 -37.88 -56.00 -18.30
C GLN A 265 -38.20 -56.18 -19.80
N LEU A 266 -37.27 -55.81 -20.68
CA LEU A 266 -37.43 -55.89 -22.13
C LEU A 266 -36.79 -57.17 -22.70
N LYS A 267 -37.44 -57.73 -23.73
CA LYS A 267 -37.00 -58.94 -24.45
C LYS A 267 -36.65 -58.67 -25.92
N ALA A 268 -37.23 -57.62 -26.49
CA ALA A 268 -36.99 -57.17 -27.84
C ALA A 268 -36.84 -55.65 -27.86
N GLU A 269 -35.98 -55.13 -28.73
CA GLU A 269 -35.78 -53.69 -28.89
C GLU A 269 -35.44 -53.36 -30.34
N MET A 270 -35.96 -52.24 -30.82
CA MET A 270 -35.62 -51.61 -32.09
C MET A 270 -35.01 -50.25 -31.79
N ILE A 271 -33.86 -49.98 -32.41
CA ILE A 271 -33.02 -48.82 -32.10
C ILE A 271 -32.78 -48.06 -33.40
N ALA A 272 -33.14 -46.78 -33.42
CA ALA A 272 -33.00 -45.92 -34.59
C ALA A 272 -32.16 -44.68 -34.23
N PRO A 273 -31.21 -44.25 -35.09
CA PRO A 273 -30.41 -43.07 -34.85
C PRO A 273 -31.27 -41.80 -34.97
N VAL A 274 -30.97 -40.81 -34.13
CA VAL A 274 -31.52 -39.46 -34.21
C VAL A 274 -30.35 -38.53 -34.49
N VAL A 275 -30.37 -37.92 -35.67
CA VAL A 275 -29.31 -37.03 -36.15
C VAL A 275 -29.73 -35.57 -36.04
N ARG A 276 -28.77 -34.69 -35.76
CA ARG A 276 -28.96 -33.24 -35.77
C ARG A 276 -27.90 -32.62 -36.68
N GLY A 277 -28.28 -32.24 -37.89
CA GLY A 277 -27.31 -31.93 -38.94
C GLY A 277 -26.55 -33.20 -39.36
N ASP A 278 -25.22 -33.14 -39.37
CA ASP A 278 -24.34 -34.27 -39.74
C ASP A 278 -23.84 -35.09 -38.55
N GLU A 279 -24.31 -34.79 -37.32
CA GLU A 279 -23.88 -35.47 -36.10
C GLU A 279 -24.98 -36.39 -35.53
N LEU A 280 -24.57 -37.57 -35.07
CA LEU A 280 -25.43 -38.46 -34.28
C LEU A 280 -25.70 -37.80 -32.93
N TYR A 281 -26.94 -37.33 -32.73
CA TYR A 281 -27.33 -36.62 -31.51
C TYR A 281 -27.76 -37.58 -30.40
N GLY A 282 -28.30 -38.73 -30.78
CA GLY A 282 -28.85 -39.72 -29.87
C GLY A 282 -29.47 -40.87 -30.64
N PHE A 283 -30.26 -41.68 -29.94
CA PHE A 283 -31.04 -42.74 -30.57
C PHE A 283 -32.37 -42.95 -29.86
N LEU A 284 -33.36 -43.35 -30.63
CA LEU A 284 -34.65 -43.81 -30.14
C LEU A 284 -34.57 -45.32 -29.91
N ALA A 285 -35.05 -45.78 -28.77
CA ALA A 285 -35.13 -47.20 -28.44
C ALA A 285 -36.58 -47.59 -28.15
N ILE A 286 -37.13 -48.50 -28.95
CA ILE A 286 -38.50 -48.98 -28.89
C ILE A 286 -38.46 -50.41 -28.39
N GLY A 287 -38.97 -50.66 -27.18
CA GLY A 287 -38.87 -51.93 -26.46
C GLY A 287 -40.20 -52.67 -26.30
N ARG A 288 -40.12 -54.00 -26.25
CA ARG A 288 -41.23 -54.90 -25.90
C ARG A 288 -40.77 -55.94 -24.86
N ALA A 289 -41.61 -56.26 -23.88
CA ALA A 289 -41.42 -57.33 -22.89
C ALA A 289 -42.04 -58.67 -23.33
N GLN A 290 -42.93 -58.68 -24.33
CA GLN A 290 -43.55 -59.90 -24.88
C GLN A 290 -42.74 -60.52 -26.03
N SER A 291 -42.86 -61.85 -26.19
CA SER A 291 -42.11 -62.67 -27.15
C SER A 291 -42.71 -62.65 -28.57
N GLN A 292 -42.81 -61.47 -29.18
CA GLN A 292 -43.10 -61.35 -30.61
C GLN A 292 -41.93 -60.65 -31.31
N SER A 293 -41.47 -61.22 -32.44
CA SER A 293 -40.45 -60.62 -33.28
C SER A 293 -40.95 -59.33 -33.92
N TRP A 294 -40.07 -58.35 -34.11
CA TRP A 294 -40.34 -57.20 -34.97
C TRP A 294 -40.57 -57.70 -36.41
N CYS A 295 -41.80 -57.63 -36.92
CA CYS A 295 -42.06 -57.89 -38.34
C CYS A 295 -41.32 -56.84 -39.19
N LYS A 296 -40.72 -57.25 -40.31
CA LYS A 296 -40.14 -56.32 -41.29
C LYS A 296 -41.19 -55.26 -41.65
N LEU A 297 -40.82 -53.99 -41.47
CA LEU A 297 -41.62 -52.85 -41.92
C LEU A 297 -41.87 -52.97 -43.44
N PRO A 298 -43.10 -52.77 -43.93
CA PRO A 298 -43.32 -52.65 -45.36
C PRO A 298 -42.70 -51.33 -45.83
N GLY A 299 -41.55 -51.41 -46.51
CA GLY A 299 -40.87 -50.24 -47.07
C GLY A 299 -39.35 -50.28 -47.21
N SER A 300 -38.66 -51.34 -46.75
CA SER A 300 -37.20 -51.45 -46.88
C SER A 300 -36.73 -52.07 -48.20
N ASP A 301 -37.35 -51.69 -49.31
CA ASP A 301 -36.78 -51.86 -50.66
C ASP A 301 -37.12 -50.59 -51.44
N ARG A 302 -36.21 -49.62 -51.34
CA ARG A 302 -35.96 -48.59 -52.35
C ARG A 302 -34.63 -47.90 -52.08
#